data_AF-A0A931DCB9-F1
#
_entry.id   AF-A0A931DCB9-F1
#
_cell.length_a   1.000
_cell.length_b   1.000
_cell.length_c   1.000
_cell.angle_alpha   90.00
_cell.angle_beta   90.00
_cell.angle_gamma   90.00
#
_symmetry.space_group_name_H-M   'P 1'
#
loop_
_entity.id
_entity.type
_entity.pdbx_description
1 polymer ?
#
loop_
_entity_poly.entity_id
_entity_poly.type
_entity_poly.pdbx_seq_one_letter_code
_entity_poly.pdbx_strand_id
1 'polypeptide(L)'
;MRDETGETAQLWVRRGTERICIVNFESRHELRATNPSGSRLPLPAGSAGRLLAGTDDALEEIERSGWVESVGSRTPGLGSVSVGVYAADQLVGAICLAMPLARTAQSPGRDYGRHVVSAAEQLEGELVS
;
A
#
# COMPACT_ATOMS: atom_id res chain seq x y z
N MET A 1 2.00 6.47 -10.79
CA MET A 1 1.55 5.16 -10.26
C MET A 1 0.26 4.58 -10.87
N ARG A 2 -0.98 5.01 -10.58
CA ARG A 2 -2.21 4.37 -11.14
C ARG A 2 -2.17 4.24 -12.66
N ASP A 3 -1.81 5.32 -13.36
CA ASP A 3 -1.78 5.31 -14.83
C ASP A 3 -0.66 4.44 -15.41
N GLU A 4 0.40 4.18 -14.66
CA GLU A 4 1.49 3.30 -15.06
C GLU A 4 1.14 1.82 -14.85
N THR A 5 0.49 1.50 -13.73
CA THR A 5 0.21 0.10 -13.35
C THR A 5 -1.19 -0.38 -13.74
N GLY A 6 -2.13 0.53 -13.98
CA GLY A 6 -3.54 0.24 -14.18
C GLY A 6 -4.31 -0.12 -12.90
N GLU A 7 -3.65 -0.21 -11.75
CA GLU A 7 -4.22 -0.70 -10.49
C GLU A 7 -4.59 0.43 -9.52
N THR A 8 -5.37 0.10 -8.48
CA THR A 8 -5.86 1.09 -7.52
C THR A 8 -4.72 1.54 -6.60
N ALA A 9 -4.41 2.84 -6.65
CA ALA A 9 -3.37 3.48 -5.85
C ALA A 9 -3.97 4.25 -4.67
N GLN A 10 -3.43 4.07 -3.47
CA GLN A 10 -4.00 4.59 -2.23
C GLN A 10 -2.92 5.14 -1.30
N LEU A 11 -3.29 6.13 -0.49
CA LEU A 11 -2.49 6.61 0.63
C LEU A 11 -3.26 6.40 1.94
N TRP A 12 -2.65 5.66 2.86
CA TRP A 12 -3.24 5.31 4.15
C TRP A 12 -2.50 5.98 5.30
N VAL A 13 -3.24 6.42 6.31
CA VAL A 13 -2.66 6.96 7.56
C VAL A 13 -3.23 6.23 8.77
N ARG A 14 -2.40 6.01 9.79
CA ARG A 14 -2.84 5.39 11.05
C ARG A 14 -3.65 6.37 11.90
N ARG A 15 -4.74 5.88 12.49
CA ARG A 15 -5.55 6.56 13.51
C ARG A 15 -5.99 5.55 14.56
N GLY A 16 -5.29 5.55 15.70
CA GLY A 16 -5.51 4.57 16.77
C GLY A 16 -5.21 3.15 16.30
N THR A 17 -6.23 2.30 16.33
CA THR A 17 -6.21 0.88 15.90
C THR A 17 -6.69 0.67 14.46
N GLU A 18 -6.96 1.75 13.73
CA GLU A 18 -7.41 1.71 12.34
C GLU A 18 -6.46 2.49 11.44
N ARG A 19 -6.63 2.29 10.14
CA ARG A 19 -6.09 3.16 9.09
C ARG A 19 -7.22 3.82 8.33
N ILE A 20 -6.99 5.05 7.88
CA ILE A 20 -7.91 5.82 7.06
C ILE A 20 -7.28 6.03 5.68
N CYS A 21 -8.04 5.76 4.64
CA CYS A 21 -7.67 6.09 3.26
C CYS A 21 -7.84 7.60 3.08
N ILE A 22 -6.75 8.34 2.85
CA ILE A 22 -6.82 9.80 2.65
C ILE A 22 -6.84 10.17 1.17
N VAL A 23 -6.22 9.35 0.33
CA VAL A 23 -6.21 9.50 -1.14
C VAL A 23 -6.50 8.15 -1.78
N ASN A 24 -7.40 8.11 -2.76
CA ASN A 24 -7.71 6.94 -3.55
C ASN A 24 -7.80 7.29 -5.05
N PHE A 25 -6.88 6.74 -5.84
CA PHE A 25 -6.95 6.73 -7.29
C PHE A 25 -7.35 5.34 -7.75
N GLU A 26 -8.64 5.18 -8.02
CA GLU A 26 -9.24 3.91 -8.41
C GLU A 26 -8.75 3.43 -9.78
N SER A 27 -8.53 2.12 -9.91
CA SER A 27 -8.29 1.45 -11.19
C SER A 27 -9.42 1.72 -12.18
N ARG A 28 -9.09 1.75 -13.48
CA ARG A 28 -10.08 1.88 -14.56
C ARG A 28 -10.66 0.54 -15.02
N HIS A 29 -10.19 -0.58 -14.46
CA HIS A 29 -10.71 -1.91 -14.79
C HIS A 29 -12.08 -2.15 -14.15
N GLU A 30 -12.91 -2.99 -14.77
CA GLU A 30 -14.21 -3.37 -14.20
C GLU A 30 -14.04 -4.07 -12.84
N LEU A 31 -13.19 -5.09 -12.78
CA LEU A 31 -12.79 -5.73 -11.52
C LEU A 31 -11.59 -5.01 -10.90
N ARG A 32 -11.80 -4.47 -9.70
CA ARG A 32 -10.82 -3.65 -8.99
C ARG A 32 -11.06 -3.64 -7.48
N ALA A 33 -10.01 -3.34 -6.73
CA ALA A 33 -10.14 -3.02 -5.30
C ALA A 33 -10.69 -1.60 -5.14
N THR A 34 -11.68 -1.43 -4.26
CA THR A 34 -12.31 -0.14 -3.98
C THR A 34 -12.26 0.17 -2.49
N ASN A 35 -11.59 1.27 -2.12
CA ASN A 35 -11.68 1.87 -0.79
C ASN A 35 -11.65 3.41 -0.99
N PRO A 36 -12.79 4.08 -1.15
CA PRO A 36 -12.84 5.53 -1.32
C PRO A 36 -12.12 6.29 -0.20
N SER A 37 -11.69 7.52 -0.46
CA SER A 37 -11.18 8.41 0.60
C SER A 37 -12.20 8.50 1.76
N GLY A 38 -11.70 8.43 3.00
CA GLY A 38 -12.48 8.33 4.22
C GLY A 38 -12.74 6.89 4.68
N SER A 39 -12.51 5.88 3.85
CA SER A 39 -12.65 4.47 4.23
C SER A 39 -11.75 4.12 5.42
N ARG A 40 -12.28 3.35 6.37
CA ARG A 40 -11.57 2.89 7.57
C ARG A 40 -11.39 1.38 7.51
N LEU A 41 -10.19 0.90 7.83
CA LEU A 41 -9.90 -0.52 7.95
C LEU A 41 -9.09 -0.78 9.23
N PRO A 42 -9.30 -1.91 9.91
CA PRO A 42 -8.56 -2.24 11.12
C PRO A 42 -7.09 -2.52 10.82
N LEU A 43 -6.21 -2.14 11.75
CA LEU A 43 -4.84 -2.63 11.82
C LEU A 43 -4.83 -4.00 12.53
N PRO A 44 -3.94 -4.93 12.16
CA PRO A 44 -2.88 -4.82 11.15
C PRO A 44 -3.27 -5.42 9.77
N ALA A 45 -4.54 -5.40 9.37
CA ALA A 45 -4.98 -6.18 8.20
C ALA A 45 -4.39 -5.70 6.85
N GLY A 46 -3.80 -6.63 6.08
CA GLY A 46 -3.22 -6.37 4.75
C GLY A 46 -1.89 -5.61 4.79
N SER A 47 -1.26 -5.40 3.63
CA SER A 47 0.11 -4.84 3.53
C SER A 47 0.29 -3.51 4.28
N ALA A 48 -0.43 -2.45 3.90
CA ALA A 48 -0.36 -1.17 4.60
C ALA A 48 -0.84 -1.24 6.07
N GLY A 49 -1.66 -2.21 6.43
CA GLY A 49 -2.10 -2.39 7.82
C GLY A 49 -0.97 -2.92 8.69
N ARG A 50 -0.28 -3.96 8.24
CA ARG A 50 0.90 -4.51 8.92
C ARG A 50 2.02 -3.47 9.02
N LEU A 51 2.28 -2.76 7.92
CA LEU A 51 3.26 -1.68 7.86
C LEU A 51 2.96 -0.57 8.87
N LEU A 52 1.75 0.00 8.85
CA LEU A 52 1.37 1.10 9.76
C LEU A 52 1.28 0.67 11.23
N ALA A 53 1.02 -0.61 11.48
CA ALA A 53 1.05 -1.18 12.81
C ALA A 53 2.48 -1.40 13.33
N GLY A 54 3.45 -1.52 12.43
CA GLY A 54 4.84 -1.86 12.75
C GLY A 54 4.98 -3.29 13.27
N THR A 55 4.29 -4.24 12.64
CA THR A 55 4.42 -5.65 13.02
C THR A 55 5.80 -6.18 12.64
N ASP A 56 6.36 -7.06 13.47
CA ASP A 56 7.72 -7.59 13.27
C ASP A 56 7.91 -8.21 11.87
N ASP A 57 6.92 -8.97 11.41
CA ASP A 57 6.93 -9.59 10.07
C ASP A 57 6.93 -8.56 8.92
N ALA A 58 6.32 -7.39 9.11
CA ALA A 58 6.37 -6.31 8.13
C ALA A 58 7.73 -5.62 8.10
N LEU A 59 8.35 -5.43 9.26
CA LEU A 59 9.69 -4.83 9.36
C LEU A 59 10.73 -5.74 8.70
N GLU A 60 10.69 -7.04 8.99
CA GLU A 60 11.54 -8.04 8.32
C GLU A 60 11.32 -8.06 6.79
N GLU A 61 10.08 -7.89 6.32
CA GLU A 61 9.75 -7.85 4.90
C GLU A 61 10.32 -6.62 4.20
N ILE A 62 10.26 -5.46 4.87
CA ILE A 62 10.84 -4.21 4.41
C ILE A 62 12.36 -4.34 4.31
N GLU A 63 13.04 -4.88 5.31
CA GLU A 63 14.49 -5.10 5.27
C GLU A 63 14.89 -6.03 4.12
N ARG A 64 14.09 -7.08 3.89
CA ARG A 64 14.37 -8.08 2.85
C ARG A 64 14.10 -7.58 1.44
N SER A 65 13.07 -6.75 1.24
CA SER A 65 12.54 -6.46 -0.10
C SER A 65 12.25 -4.99 -0.41
N GLY A 66 12.19 -4.14 0.61
CA GLY A 66 11.83 -2.73 0.49
C GLY A 66 10.33 -2.46 0.49
N TRP A 67 9.48 -3.48 0.64
CA TRP A 67 8.03 -3.34 0.68
C TRP A 67 7.38 -4.41 1.57
N VAL A 68 6.09 -4.22 1.83
CA VAL A 68 5.21 -5.19 2.50
C VAL A 68 4.14 -5.61 1.52
N GLU A 69 3.92 -6.90 1.30
CA GLU A 69 2.85 -7.42 0.41
C GLU A 69 1.81 -8.27 1.14
N SER A 70 0.61 -8.37 0.60
CA SER A 70 -0.39 -9.29 1.12
C SER A 70 -1.11 -9.97 -0.01
N VAL A 71 -1.35 -11.27 0.11
CA VAL A 71 -2.01 -12.09 -0.91
C VAL A 71 -3.23 -12.74 -0.29
N GLY A 72 -4.43 -12.35 -0.74
CA GLY A 72 -5.69 -13.00 -0.37
C GLY A 72 -6.11 -12.89 1.10
N SER A 73 -5.34 -12.21 1.96
CA SER A 73 -5.53 -12.24 3.42
C SER A 73 -6.78 -11.50 3.91
N ARG A 74 -7.16 -10.40 3.24
CA ARG A 74 -8.38 -9.63 3.57
C ARG A 74 -9.58 -10.07 2.74
N THR A 75 -9.36 -10.26 1.45
CA THR A 75 -10.40 -10.61 0.49
C THR A 75 -9.78 -11.63 -0.47
N PRO A 76 -10.34 -12.85 -0.56
CA PRO A 76 -9.87 -13.84 -1.51
C PRO A 76 -9.79 -13.25 -2.92
N GLY A 77 -8.69 -13.49 -3.63
CA GLY A 77 -8.48 -12.95 -4.97
C GLY A 77 -8.00 -11.49 -5.01
N LEU A 78 -7.83 -10.79 -3.89
CA LEU A 78 -7.18 -9.47 -3.84
C LEU A 78 -5.78 -9.55 -3.23
N GLY A 79 -4.85 -8.82 -3.83
CA GLY A 79 -3.51 -8.56 -3.32
C GLY A 79 -3.29 -7.07 -3.04
N SER A 80 -2.21 -6.77 -2.32
CA SER A 80 -1.69 -5.41 -2.24
C SER A 80 -0.21 -5.40 -1.91
N VAL A 81 0.48 -4.33 -2.27
CA VAL A 81 1.87 -4.03 -1.88
C VAL A 81 1.93 -2.60 -1.36
N SER A 82 2.69 -2.38 -0.28
CA SER A 82 2.79 -1.09 0.41
C SER A 82 4.20 -0.74 0.84
N VAL A 83 4.49 0.55 0.88
CA VAL A 83 5.72 1.16 1.40
C VAL A 83 5.35 2.32 2.32
N GLY A 84 6.15 2.55 3.36
CA GLY A 84 5.97 3.67 4.28
C GLY A 84 6.31 4.99 3.61
N VAL A 85 5.69 6.07 4.08
CA VAL A 85 6.05 7.45 3.74
C VAL A 85 6.56 8.11 5.01
N TYR A 86 7.76 8.69 4.95
CA TYR A 86 8.45 9.27 6.09
C TYR A 86 8.66 10.77 5.92
N ALA A 87 8.46 11.52 7.00
CA ALA A 87 8.82 12.93 7.08
C ALA A 87 9.70 13.13 8.32
N ALA A 88 10.94 13.60 8.14
CA ALA A 88 11.94 13.71 9.20
C ALA A 88 12.04 12.42 10.06
N ASP A 89 12.22 11.28 9.39
CA ASP A 89 12.28 9.92 9.97
C ASP A 89 11.01 9.43 10.68
N GLN A 90 9.94 10.22 10.70
CA GLN A 90 8.65 9.81 11.26
C GLN A 90 7.78 9.19 10.16
N LEU A 91 7.28 7.96 10.40
CA LEU A 91 6.27 7.35 9.54
C LEU A 91 4.97 8.16 9.58
N VAL A 92 4.62 8.81 8.47
CA VAL A 92 3.42 9.66 8.35
C VAL A 92 2.28 8.97 7.58
N GLY A 93 2.58 7.94 6.80
CA GLY A 93 1.57 7.20 6.04
C GLY A 93 2.15 5.99 5.32
N ALA A 94 1.34 5.36 4.47
CA ALA A 94 1.75 4.26 3.62
C ALA A 94 1.11 4.40 2.24
N ILE A 95 1.94 4.40 1.19
CA ILE A 95 1.46 4.23 -0.19
C ILE A 95 1.16 2.75 -0.39
N CYS A 96 0.01 2.46 -0.99
CA CYS A 96 -0.48 1.11 -1.23
C CYS A 96 -0.98 1.00 -2.67
N LEU A 97 -0.58 -0.06 -3.36
CA LEU A 97 -1.20 -0.48 -4.61
C LEU A 97 -2.00 -1.75 -4.35
N ALA A 98 -3.27 -1.76 -4.75
CA ALA A 98 -4.18 -2.88 -4.57
C ALA A 98 -4.69 -3.39 -5.92
N MET A 99 -4.67 -4.70 -6.10
CA MET A 99 -4.96 -5.37 -7.37
C MET A 99 -5.66 -6.71 -7.17
N PRO A 100 -6.52 -7.16 -8.10
CA PRO A 100 -6.91 -8.55 -8.23
C PRO A 100 -5.69 -9.43 -8.54
N LEU A 101 -5.56 -10.55 -7.82
CA LEU A 101 -4.48 -11.53 -8.02
C LEU A 101 -4.54 -12.19 -9.40
N ALA A 102 -5.68 -12.14 -10.10
CA ALA A 102 -5.77 -12.58 -11.49
C ALA A 102 -4.88 -11.74 -12.45
N ARG A 103 -4.39 -10.57 -12.01
CA ARG A 103 -3.48 -9.69 -12.77
C ARG A 103 -2.07 -9.60 -12.14
N THR A 104 -1.75 -10.52 -11.24
CA THR A 104 -0.37 -10.69 -10.75
C THR A 104 0.27 -11.88 -11.46
N ALA A 105 1.44 -11.68 -12.03
CA ALA A 105 2.23 -12.72 -12.70
C ALA A 105 3.05 -13.54 -11.69
N GLN A 106 3.64 -12.90 -10.68
CA GLN A 106 4.40 -13.58 -9.62
C GLN A 106 3.82 -13.31 -8.24
N SER A 107 3.82 -12.04 -7.82
CA SER A 107 3.22 -11.57 -6.57
C SER A 107 3.03 -10.05 -6.63
N PRO A 108 2.14 -9.46 -5.82
CA PRO A 108 1.98 -8.02 -5.74
C PRO A 108 3.30 -7.26 -5.61
N GLY A 109 4.18 -7.74 -4.73
CA GLY A 109 5.49 -7.17 -4.46
C GLY A 109 6.47 -7.34 -5.62
N ARG A 110 6.57 -8.54 -6.19
CA ARG A 110 7.47 -8.80 -7.33
C ARG A 110 7.08 -8.01 -8.58
N ASP A 111 5.78 -7.87 -8.84
CA ASP A 111 5.27 -7.23 -10.04
C ASP A 111 5.24 -5.70 -9.90
N TYR A 112 4.91 -5.18 -8.71
CA TYR A 112 4.62 -3.76 -8.51
C TYR A 112 5.44 -3.05 -7.42
N GLY A 113 6.23 -3.76 -6.61
CA GLY A 113 6.92 -3.18 -5.45
C GLY A 113 7.78 -1.95 -5.77
N ARG A 114 8.52 -1.99 -6.89
CA ARG A 114 9.33 -0.84 -7.35
C ARG A 114 8.51 0.40 -7.69
N HIS A 115 7.29 0.25 -8.20
CA HIS A 115 6.40 1.38 -8.49
C HIS A 115 5.96 2.06 -7.20
N VAL A 116 5.70 1.27 -6.15
CA VAL A 116 5.28 1.80 -4.84
C VAL A 116 6.44 2.48 -4.13
N VAL A 117 7.65 1.91 -4.18
CA VAL A 117 8.88 2.54 -3.64
C VAL A 117 9.13 3.88 -4.31
N SER A 118 9.16 3.91 -5.65
CA SER A 118 9.41 5.15 -6.39
C SER A 118 8.36 6.24 -6.12
N ALA A 119 7.09 5.85 -5.97
CA ALA A 119 6.03 6.79 -5.61
C ALA A 119 6.20 7.34 -4.17
N ALA A 120 6.70 6.53 -3.24
CA ALA A 120 6.97 6.97 -1.87
C ALA A 120 8.12 7.98 -1.84
N GLU A 121 9.25 7.67 -2.49
CA GLU A 121 10.41 8.56 -2.59
C GLU A 121 10.05 9.92 -3.22
N GLN A 122 9.21 9.92 -4.27
CA GLN A 122 8.72 11.16 -4.89
C GLN A 122 7.88 12.00 -3.92
N LEU A 123 6.94 11.36 -3.21
CA LEU A 123 6.09 12.05 -2.24
C LEU A 123 6.91 12.60 -1.06
N GLU A 124 7.89 11.85 -0.57
CA GLU A 124 8.79 12.29 0.51
C GLU A 124 9.60 13.51 0.09
N GLY A 125 10.06 13.58 -1.16
CA GLY A 125 10.74 14.75 -1.72
C GLY A 125 9.90 16.03 -1.69
N GLU A 126 8.58 15.92 -1.88
CA GLU A 126 7.64 17.05 -1.80
C GLU A 126 7.30 17.46 -0.35
N LEU A 127 7.48 16.56 0.63
CA LEU A 127 7.21 16.85 2.04
C LEU A 127 8.36 17.62 2.72
N VAL A 128 9.55 17.63 2.12
CA VAL A 128 10.76 18.29 2.63
C VAL A 128 11.00 19.64 1.96
N SER A 129 10.29 19.95 0.85
CA SER A 129 10.38 21.22 0.11
C SER A 129 9.49 22.33 0.69
#